data_AF-A0A7C5IN65-F1
#
_entry.id   AF-A0A7C5IN65-F1
#
_cell.length_a   1.000
_cell.length_b   1.000
_cell.length_c   1.000
_cell.angle_alpha   90.00
_cell.angle_beta   90.00
_cell.angle_gamma   90.00
#
_symmetry.space_group_name_H-M   'P 1'
#
loop_
_entity.id
_entity.type
_entity.pdbx_description
1 polymer ?
#
loop_
_entity_poly.entity_id
_entity_poly.type
_entity_poly.pdbx_seq_one_letter_code
_entity_poly.pdbx_strand_id
1 'polypeptide(L)' 'MVKRLSLFLTCRDSLIHIPHSPASTFKILNALIALETGVIEDTNEVIKWDGVNPAWDKWNQDQTLATGMKYSALWAFRA' A
#
# COMPACT_ATOMS: atom_id res chain seq x y z
N MET A 1 2.77 -6.88 41.62
CA MET A 1 3.03 -7.81 40.49
C MET A 1 1.93 -7.59 39.45
N VAL A 2 2.15 -6.76 38.43
CA VAL A 2 1.14 -6.47 37.40
C VAL A 2 1.35 -7.45 36.26
N LYS A 3 0.50 -8.48 36.15
CA LYS A 3 0.42 -9.32 34.95
C LYS A 3 -0.11 -8.44 33.82
N ARG A 4 0.73 -8.18 32.83
CA ARG A 4 0.34 -7.51 31.58
C ARG A 4 -0.66 -8.42 30.84
N LEU A 5 -1.88 -7.94 30.65
CA LEU A 5 -2.87 -8.59 29.80
C LEU A 5 -2.48 -8.33 28.34
N SER A 6 -1.67 -9.20 27.75
CA SER A 6 -1.38 -9.15 26.32
C SER A 6 -2.44 -9.97 25.59
N LEU A 7 -3.54 -9.33 25.19
CA LEU A 7 -4.55 -9.96 24.33
C LEU A 7 -4.13 -9.80 22.85
N PHE A 8 -3.08 -10.52 22.44
CA PHE A 8 -2.81 -10.73 21.02
C PHE A 8 -3.24 -12.15 20.68
N LEU A 9 -4.24 -12.28 19.82
CA LEU A 9 -4.61 -13.57 19.25
C LEU A 9 -3.64 -13.85 18.11
N THR A 10 -2.70 -14.75 18.34
CA THR A 10 -1.76 -15.23 17.34
C THR A 10 -2.16 -16.63 16.88
N CYS A 11 -2.05 -16.89 15.58
CA CYS A 11 -2.16 -18.22 15.01
C CYS A 11 -0.78 -18.58 14.46
N ARG A 12 -0.17 -19.65 15.00
CA ARG A 12 1.18 -20.13 14.65
C ARG A 12 2.29 -19.11 14.97
N ASP A 13 2.56 -18.98 16.28
CA ASP A 13 3.52 -18.03 16.87
C ASP A 13 4.94 -18.12 16.29
N SER A 14 5.35 -19.29 15.79
CA SER A 14 6.68 -19.49 15.21
C SER A 14 6.95 -18.63 13.97
N LEU A 15 5.93 -18.09 13.31
CA LEU A 15 6.09 -17.27 12.11
C LEU A 15 6.16 -15.76 12.37
N ILE A 16 5.77 -15.26 13.55
CA ILE A 16 5.57 -13.82 13.78
C ILE A 16 6.86 -13.00 13.72
N HIS A 17 8.01 -13.64 13.92
CA HIS A 17 9.33 -13.01 13.89
C HIS A 17 10.10 -13.29 12.59
N ILE A 18 9.49 -14.01 11.64
CA ILE A 18 10.10 -14.30 10.34
C ILE A 18 9.72 -13.16 9.38
N PRO A 19 10.70 -12.39 8.86
CA PRO A 19 10.41 -11.36 7.88
C PRO A 19 9.90 -11.96 6.57
N HIS A 20 8.90 -11.31 5.97
CA HIS A 20 8.39 -11.63 4.64
C HIS A 20 8.44 -10.40 3.75
N SER A 21 8.48 -10.61 2.44
CA SER A 21 8.28 -9.50 1.51
C SER A 21 6.90 -8.87 1.76
N PRO A 22 6.83 -7.54 1.94
CA PRO A 22 5.54 -6.88 2.15
C PRO A 22 4.68 -6.91 0.87
N ALA A 23 5.30 -7.09 -0.30
CA ALA A 23 4.61 -7.00 -1.59
C ALA A 23 3.72 -5.73 -1.64
N SER A 24 2.42 -5.87 -1.91
CA SER A 24 1.50 -4.73 -1.97
C SER A 24 1.21 -4.06 -0.62
N THR A 25 1.49 -4.66 0.54
CA THR A 25 1.28 -3.99 1.83
C THR A 25 2.23 -2.81 2.03
N PHE A 26 3.38 -2.80 1.35
CA PHE A 26 4.32 -1.68 1.38
C PHE A 26 3.73 -0.39 0.82
N LYS A 27 2.67 -0.48 0.00
CA LYS A 27 1.98 0.70 -0.54
C LYS A 27 1.41 1.61 0.55
N ILE A 28 1.14 1.08 1.75
CA ILE A 28 0.73 1.89 2.91
C ILE A 28 1.84 2.87 3.28
N LEU A 29 3.08 2.39 3.43
CA LEU A 29 4.22 3.25 3.76
C LEU A 29 4.58 4.17 2.59
N ASN A 30 4.53 3.66 1.36
CA ASN A 30 4.79 4.46 0.16
C ASN A 30 3.81 5.66 0.06
N ALA A 31 2.51 5.43 0.25
CA ALA A 31 1.50 6.49 0.26
C ALA A 31 1.78 7.55 1.34
N LEU A 32 2.15 7.13 2.56
CA LEU A 32 2.48 8.05 3.64
C LEU A 32 3.73 8.88 3.32
N ILE A 33 4.76 8.26 2.76
CA ILE A 33 5.98 8.97 2.35
C ILE A 33 5.66 9.98 1.25
N ALA A 34 4.86 9.61 0.25
CA ALA A 34 4.49 10.50 -0.85
C ALA A 34 3.73 11.75 -0.36
N LEU A 35 2.79 11.57 0.57
CA LEU A 35 2.06 12.67 1.19
C LEU A 35 2.97 13.55 2.06
N GLU A 36 3.81 12.95 2.91
CA GLU A 36 4.70 13.70 3.81
C GLU A 36 5.75 14.52 3.04
N THR A 37 6.26 13.97 1.94
CA THR A 37 7.27 14.63 1.10
C THR A 37 6.68 15.55 0.04
N GLY A 38 5.36 15.63 -0.06
CA GLY A 38 4.66 16.48 -1.04
C GLY A 38 4.85 16.03 -2.49
N VAL A 39 5.18 14.76 -2.73
CA VAL A 39 5.15 14.16 -4.09
C VAL A 39 3.73 14.16 -4.64
N ILE A 40 2.74 14.08 -3.74
CA ILE A 40 1.32 14.21 -4.03
C ILE A 40 0.67 15.05 -2.92
N GLU A 41 -0.25 15.94 -3.28
CA GLU A 41 -0.93 16.89 -2.39
C GLU A 41 -1.93 16.17 -1.47
N ASP A 42 -2.76 15.30 -2.04
CA ASP A 42 -3.77 14.55 -1.30
C ASP A 42 -4.11 13.19 -1.92
N THR A 43 -5.03 12.45 -1.31
CA THR A 43 -5.40 11.10 -1.74
C THR A 43 -6.25 11.03 -3.02
N ASN A 44 -6.75 12.18 -3.50
CA ASN A 44 -7.61 12.35 -4.67
C ASN A 44 -6.87 12.99 -5.85
N GLU A 45 -5.66 13.49 -5.68
CA GLU A 45 -4.84 13.97 -6.78
C GLU A 45 -4.68 12.87 -7.85
N VAL A 46 -4.78 13.29 -9.11
CA VAL A 46 -4.80 12.39 -10.26
C VAL A 46 -3.38 12.09 -10.73
N ILE A 47 -2.98 10.83 -10.58
CA ILE A 47 -1.78 10.24 -11.17
C ILE A 47 -2.12 9.76 -12.58
N LYS A 48 -1.57 10.44 -13.58
CA LYS A 48 -1.88 10.21 -14.99
C LYS A 48 -1.36 8.87 -15.49
N TRP A 49 -2.21 8.16 -16.21
CA TRP A 49 -1.83 6.92 -16.87
C TRP A 49 -1.09 7.21 -18.18
N ASP A 50 0.02 6.50 -18.39
CA ASP A 50 0.88 6.62 -19.58
C ASP A 50 0.36 5.82 -20.79
N GLY A 51 -0.74 5.08 -20.64
CA GLY A 51 -1.28 4.20 -21.67
C GLY A 51 -0.61 2.81 -21.73
N VAL A 52 0.35 2.53 -20.85
CA VAL A 52 1.19 1.33 -20.90
C VAL A 52 0.97 0.46 -19.66
N ASN A 53 0.00 -0.46 -19.75
CA ASN A 53 -0.07 -1.69 -18.95
C ASN A 53 -1.40 -2.40 -19.24
N PRO A 54 -1.48 -3.42 -20.09
CA PRO A 54 -2.77 -4.05 -20.41
C PRO A 54 -3.18 -5.17 -19.42
N ALA A 55 -2.55 -5.28 -18.25
CA ALA A 55 -2.69 -6.47 -17.41
C ALA A 55 -4.10 -6.64 -16.79
N TRP A 56 -4.74 -5.55 -16.34
CA TRP A 56 -6.04 -5.62 -15.69
C TRP A 56 -6.81 -4.32 -15.87
N ASP A 57 -8.06 -4.38 -16.32
CA ASP A 57 -8.84 -3.20 -16.75
C ASP A 57 -8.90 -2.09 -15.71
N LYS A 58 -8.89 -2.42 -14.41
CA LYS A 58 -8.92 -1.42 -13.33
C LYS A 58 -7.64 -0.59 -13.23
N TRP A 59 -6.53 -1.05 -13.82
CA TRP A 59 -5.26 -0.33 -13.87
C TRP A 59 -5.17 0.59 -15.09
N ASN A 60 -6.03 0.41 -16.10
CA ASN A 60 -5.91 1.05 -17.42
C ASN A 60 -6.67 2.38 -17.45
N GLN A 61 -6.41 3.23 -16.47
CA GLN A 61 -7.07 4.50 -16.25
C GLN A 61 -6.21 5.33 -15.31
N ASP A 62 -6.38 6.65 -15.35
CA ASP A 62 -5.87 7.55 -14.32
C ASP A 62 -6.23 7.03 -12.91
N GLN A 63 -5.29 7.15 -11.97
CA GLN A 63 -5.47 6.69 -10.60
C GLN A 63 -5.35 7.86 -9.63
N THR A 64 -5.82 7.65 -8.42
CA THR A 64 -5.46 8.43 -7.24
C THR A 64 -4.82 7.48 -6.22
N LEU A 65 -4.30 7.96 -5.08
CA LEU A 65 -3.89 7.04 -4.01
C LEU A 65 -5.05 6.14 -3.58
N ALA A 66 -6.28 6.67 -3.52
CA ALA A 66 -7.44 5.90 -3.12
C ALA A 66 -7.74 4.73 -4.09
N THR A 67 -7.77 5.00 -5.40
CA THR A 67 -8.04 3.94 -6.39
C THR A 67 -6.83 3.01 -6.58
N GLY A 68 -5.61 3.56 -6.52
CA GLY A 68 -4.37 2.81 -6.59
C GLY A 68 -4.24 1.81 -5.44
N MET A 69 -4.58 2.20 -4.21
CA MET A 69 -4.65 1.30 -3.06
C MET A 69 -5.76 0.25 -3.24
N LYS A 70 -6.97 0.67 -3.62
CA LYS A 70 -8.14 -0.20 -3.78
C LYS A 70 -7.91 -1.31 -4.81
N TYR A 71 -7.31 -0.97 -5.96
CA TYR A 71 -7.05 -1.93 -7.04
C TYR A 71 -5.62 -2.49 -7.01
N SER A 72 -4.85 -2.14 -5.97
CA SER A 72 -3.43 -2.47 -5.86
C SER A 72 -2.64 -2.14 -7.15
N ALA A 73 -2.98 -1.03 -7.82
CA ALA A 73 -2.40 -0.62 -9.09
C ALA A 73 -0.92 -0.32 -8.94
N LEU A 74 -0.06 -1.23 -9.39
CA LEU A 74 1.36 -1.18 -9.05
C LEU A 74 2.07 0.03 -9.66
N TRP A 75 1.70 0.41 -10.89
CA TRP A 75 2.34 1.51 -11.61
C TRP A 75 2.15 2.86 -10.90
N ALA A 76 1.03 3.06 -10.20
CA ALA A 76 0.78 4.29 -9.44
C ALA A 76 1.66 4.45 -8.19
N PHE A 77 2.40 3.41 -7.80
CA PHE A 77 3.33 3.40 -6.65
C PHE A 77 4.78 3.14 -7.08
N ARG A 78 5.05 3.23 -8.37
CA ARG A 78 6.39 3.15 -8.94
C ARG A 78 6.79 4.53 -9.42
N ALA A 79 7.99 4.95 -9.03
CA ALA A 79 8.69 6.08 -9.62
C ALA A 79 9.43 5.62 -10.88
#